data_AF-A0A3B8SQI8-F1
#
_entry.id   AF-A0A3B8SQI8-F1
#
_cell.length_a   1.000
_cell.length_b   1.000
_cell.length_c   1.000
_cell.angle_alpha   90.00
_cell.angle_beta   90.00
_cell.angle_gamma   90.00
#
_symmetry.space_group_name_H-M   'P 1'
#
loop_
_entity.id
_entity.type
_entity.pdbx_description
1 polymer ?
#
loop_
_entity_poly.entity_id
_entity_poly.type
_entity_poly.pdbx_seq_one_letter_code
_entity_poly.pdbx_strand_id
1 'polypeptide(L)' 'RAGADACERVGDGLVAAHIIARPHREVEPVLPSPQG' A
#
# COMPACT_ATOMS: atom_id res chain seq x y z
N ARG A 1 -5.71 1.89 8.52
CA ARG A 1 -5.08 0.76 9.24
C ARG A 1 -5.88 -0.55 9.17
N ALA A 2 -7.22 -0.50 9.01
CA ALA A 2 -8.08 -1.69 8.90
C ALA A 2 -7.60 -2.80 7.94
N GLY A 3 -7.06 -2.47 6.76
CA GLY A 3 -6.55 -3.47 5.83
C GLY A 3 -5.32 -4.24 6.34
N ALA A 4 -4.47 -3.59 7.14
CA ALA A 4 -3.33 -4.26 7.77
C ALA A 4 -3.79 -5.29 8.81
N ASP A 5 -4.76 -4.87 9.64
CA ASP A 5 -5.33 -5.69 10.73
C ASP A 5 -6.09 -6.91 10.19
N ALA A 6 -6.67 -6.82 8.99
CA ALA A 6 -7.36 -7.93 8.35
C ALA A 6 -6.40 -9.00 7.80
N CYS A 7 -5.24 -8.59 7.29
CA CYS A 7 -4.31 -9.48 6.58
C CYS A 7 -3.18 -10.05 7.45
N GLU A 8 -2.98 -9.58 8.69
CA GLU A 8 -1.88 -10.05 9.55
C GLU A 8 -1.91 -11.57 9.84
N ARG A 9 -3.08 -12.21 9.70
CA ARG A 9 -3.29 -13.63 10.03
C ARG A 9 -3.59 -14.52 8.81
N VAL A 10 -3.49 -13.97 7.60
CA VAL A 10 -3.85 -14.69 6.36
C VAL A 10 -2.57 -15.12 5.63
N GLY A 11 -2.40 -16.42 5.39
CA GLY A 11 -1.24 -16.96 4.65
C GLY A 11 0.08 -16.60 5.34
N ASP A 12 1.06 -16.13 4.56
CA ASP A 12 2.37 -15.67 5.09
C ASP A 12 2.28 -14.36 5.89
N GLY A 13 1.08 -13.80 6.05
CA GLY A 13 0.82 -12.58 6.80
C GLY A 13 1.20 -11.30 6.03
N LEU A 14 0.98 -10.16 6.69
CA LEU A 14 1.30 -8.84 6.14
C LEU A 14 2.77 -8.49 6.37
N VAL A 15 3.51 -8.22 5.29
CA VAL A 15 4.93 -7.82 5.40
C VAL A 15 5.09 -6.32 5.69
N ALA A 16 4.26 -5.45 5.07
CA ALA A 16 4.35 -4.01 5.25
C ALA A 16 3.02 -3.29 4.97
N ALA A 17 2.74 -2.22 5.71
CA ALA A 17 1.67 -1.28 5.42
C ALA A 17 2.12 0.16 5.75
N HIS A 18 2.13 1.02 4.73
CA HIS A 18 2.60 2.40 4.84
C HIS A 18 1.63 3.35 4.17
N ILE A 19 1.46 4.55 4.74
CA ILE A 19 0.64 5.62 4.19
C ILE A 19 1.57 6.73 3.73
N ILE A 20 1.49 7.06 2.44
CA ILE A 20 2.13 8.24 1.86
C ILE A 20 1.00 9.23 1.55
N ALA A 21 0.78 10.21 2.43
CA ALA A 21 -0.33 11.12 2.29
C ALA A 21 -0.23 12.00 1.03
N ARG A 22 1.00 12.33 0.60
CA ARG A 22 1.31 13.14 -0.58
C ARG A 22 2.61 12.66 -1.23
N PRO A 23 2.55 11.76 -2.22
CA PRO A 23 3.74 11.36 -2.97
C PRO A 23 4.30 12.55 -3.77
N HIS A 24 5.63 12.59 -3.95
CA HIS A 24 6.28 13.57 -4.81
C HIS A 24 6.02 13.24 -6.29
N ARG A 25 6.02 14.24 -7.18
CA ARG A 25 5.76 14.01 -8.62
C ARG A 25 6.72 13.02 -9.28
N GLU A 26 7.97 13.00 -8.82
CA GLU A 26 9.00 12.08 -9.33
C GLU A 26 8.69 10.61 -9.08
N VAL A 27 7.82 10.27 -8.12
CA VAL A 27 7.42 8.88 -7.87
C VAL A 27 6.18 8.46 -8.66
N GLU A 28 5.51 9.38 -9.37
CA GLU A 28 4.32 9.05 -10.17
C GLU A 28 4.59 7.93 -11.21
N PRO A 29 5.72 7.89 -11.95
CA PRO A 29 5.97 6.84 -12.94
C PRO A 29 6.14 5.44 -12.35
N VAL A 30 6.46 5.31 -11.05
CA VAL A 30 6.62 4.03 -10.37
C VAL A 30 5.37 3.60 -9.61
N LEU A 31 4.41 4.51 -9.41
CA LEU A 31 3.12 4.20 -8.81
C LEU A 31 2.19 3.57 -9.87
N PRO A 32 1.34 2.61 -9.48
CA PRO A 32 0.33 2.07 -10.38
C PRO A 32 -0.65 3.16 -10.84
N SER A 33 -1.09 3.09 -12.09
CA SER A 33 -2.11 4.02 -12.60
C SER A 33 -3.45 3.79 -11.87
N PRO A 34 -4.28 4.83 -11.68
CA PRO A 34 -5.54 4.73 -10.94
C PRO A 34 -6.66 3.95 -11.68
N GLN A 35 -6.32 3.10 -12.66
CA GLN A 35 -7.29 2.33 -13.43
C GLN A 35 -7.49 0.95 -12.78
N GLY A 36 -8.56 0.86 -12.00
CA GLY A 36 -9.11 -0.37 -11.42
C GLY A 36 -10.59 -0.15 -11.15
#